data_AF-A0A933YFC7-F1
#
_entry.id   AF-A0A933YFC7-F1
#
_cell.length_a   1.000
_cell.length_b   1.000
_cell.length_c   1.000
_cell.angle_alpha   90.00
_cell.angle_beta   90.00
_cell.angle_gamma   90.00
#
_symmetry.space_group_name_H-M   'P 1'
#
loop_
_entity.id
_entity.type
_entity.pdbx_description
1 polymer ?
#
loop_
_entity_poly.entity_id
_entity_poly.type
_entity_poly.pdbx_seq_one_letter_code
_entity_poly.pdbx_strand_id
1 'polypeptide(L)'
;MCKKQLFFIIAAFLLLFVSSASSIKADTNCSSLENDTCKNLSPQEKESCYSNVYSVCVKKIDSYVSQIKAFNSSIELTNFKISQTEQQIGNLTNEIASISGKIDNLESSLTTLSNVLIERIIASYKNSVHNNLGLLLFNSSKLYDLLVNLRYLQIVQRNDQKILFIVETTKINYTEQKQLREQKKQEQEQLQNKLAAQKVYLDQQKKDKEAFLAITRNNAEEYKKRYDEAIAELQALKSIQAGGGNVVSVGPVKTGDTIGYMISGNSACSSGTHLHFEVQKNGSVVDPSAYLKNTSYSYDYDTSLISDRISPNGSWDWPVND
;
A
#
# COMPACT_ATOMS: atom_id res chain seq x y z
N MET A 1 -28.99 19.10 19.06
CA MET A 1 -28.33 17.80 19.38
C MET A 1 -27.31 17.34 18.34
N CYS A 2 -27.33 17.81 17.08
CA CYS A 2 -26.47 17.30 16.00
C CYS A 2 -24.97 17.69 16.09
N LYS A 3 -24.61 18.83 16.70
CA LYS A 3 -23.20 19.30 16.77
C LYS A 3 -22.31 18.53 17.78
N LYS A 4 -22.89 18.00 18.87
CA LYS A 4 -22.13 17.24 19.88
C LYS A 4 -21.78 15.82 19.41
N GLN A 5 -22.62 15.21 18.58
CA GLN A 5 -22.35 13.86 18.06
C GLN A 5 -21.29 13.87 16.94
N LEU A 6 -21.19 14.93 16.14
CA LEU A 6 -20.15 15.08 15.12
C LEU A 6 -18.74 15.22 15.73
N PHE A 7 -18.63 15.92 16.87
CA PHE A 7 -17.36 16.10 17.59
C PHE A 7 -16.87 14.79 18.23
N PHE A 8 -17.79 13.93 18.70
CA PHE A 8 -17.46 12.60 19.23
C PHE A 8 -17.01 11.61 18.14
N ILE A 9 -17.56 11.72 16.91
CA ILE A 9 -17.15 10.86 15.79
C ILE A 9 -15.77 11.26 15.25
N ILE A 10 -15.45 12.56 15.21
CA ILE A 10 -14.12 13.05 14.79
C ILE A 10 -13.06 12.74 15.85
N ALA A 11 -13.39 12.84 17.15
CA ALA A 11 -12.49 12.45 18.24
C ALA A 11 -12.24 10.93 18.31
N ALA A 12 -13.25 10.11 17.99
CA ALA A 12 -13.10 8.65 17.90
C ALA A 12 -12.25 8.21 16.70
N PHE A 13 -12.28 8.96 15.58
CA PHE A 13 -11.44 8.69 14.41
C PHE A 13 -9.97 9.08 14.61
N LEU A 14 -9.69 10.10 15.44
CA LEU A 14 -8.34 10.52 15.85
C LEU A 14 -7.71 9.61 16.92
N LEU A 15 -8.52 8.98 17.77
CA LEU A 15 -8.05 8.04 18.81
C LEU A 15 -7.83 6.61 18.30
N LEU A 16 -8.39 6.23 17.15
CA LEU A 16 -8.20 4.91 16.53
C LEU A 16 -6.95 4.79 15.65
N PHE A 17 -6.18 5.87 15.46
CA PHE A 17 -4.95 5.86 14.66
C PHE A 17 -3.65 5.80 15.50
N VAL A 18 -3.74 5.77 16.84
CA VAL A 18 -2.58 5.84 17.76
C VAL A 18 -2.27 4.50 18.46
N SER A 19 -2.83 3.39 17.99
CA SER A 19 -2.61 2.07 18.61
C SER A 19 -2.24 0.99 17.60
N SER A 20 -1.09 1.18 16.95
CA SER A 20 -0.20 0.06 16.62
C SER A 20 1.24 0.55 16.51
N ALA A 21 1.76 1.08 17.63
CA ALA A 21 3.16 0.86 17.92
C ALA A 21 3.33 -0.63 18.21
N SER A 22 3.32 -1.46 17.15
CA SER A 22 3.92 -2.76 17.22
C SER A 22 5.39 -2.50 17.51
N SER A 23 5.78 -2.65 18.77
CA SER A 23 7.19 -2.81 19.10
C SER A 23 7.70 -3.90 18.18
N ILE A 24 8.53 -3.51 17.22
CA ILE A 24 9.28 -4.45 16.39
C ILE A 24 10.27 -5.09 17.37
N LYS A 25 9.82 -6.13 18.07
CA LYS A 25 10.75 -7.11 18.61
C LYS A 25 11.48 -7.64 17.38
N ALA A 26 12.81 -7.54 17.41
CA ALA A 26 13.65 -8.16 16.41
C ALA A 26 13.28 -9.63 16.31
N ASP A 27 12.67 -10.01 15.19
CA ASP A 27 12.24 -11.37 14.92
C ASP A 27 13.50 -12.17 14.55
N THR A 28 13.96 -12.99 15.48
CA THR A 28 15.20 -13.77 15.45
C THR A 28 15.12 -14.95 14.47
N ASN A 29 14.88 -14.70 13.18
CA ASN A 29 14.84 -15.79 12.17
C ASN A 29 15.53 -15.45 10.83
N CYS A 30 16.37 -14.41 10.79
CA CYS A 30 17.42 -14.25 9.77
C CYS A 30 18.62 -13.55 10.46
N SER A 31 19.08 -14.10 11.59
CA SER A 31 20.10 -13.50 12.47
C SER A 31 21.53 -13.62 11.92
N SER A 32 22.43 -12.72 12.35
CA SER A 32 23.86 -12.62 11.97
C SER A 32 24.64 -13.94 12.10
N LEU A 33 25.53 -14.19 11.12
CA LEU A 33 26.52 -15.28 11.14
C LEU A 33 27.54 -15.17 12.30
N GLU A 34 27.55 -14.07 13.06
CA GLU A 34 28.36 -13.97 14.29
C GLU A 34 27.91 -14.96 15.37
N ASN A 35 26.64 -15.40 15.33
CA ASN A 35 26.11 -16.51 16.12
C ASN A 35 25.34 -17.47 15.21
N ASP A 36 26.02 -18.00 14.19
CA ASP A 36 25.45 -19.01 13.30
C ASP A 36 25.12 -20.30 14.08
N THR A 37 23.86 -20.40 14.48
CA THR A 37 23.31 -21.56 15.18
C THR A 37 23.29 -22.82 14.32
N CYS A 38 23.32 -22.70 12.98
CA CYS A 38 23.34 -23.83 12.07
C CYS A 38 24.75 -24.45 11.95
N LYS A 39 25.81 -23.70 12.23
CA LYS A 39 27.21 -24.13 12.02
C LYS A 39 27.63 -25.35 12.85
N ASN A 40 27.07 -25.51 14.05
CA ASN A 40 27.46 -26.55 15.01
C ASN A 40 26.61 -27.84 14.91
N LEU A 41 25.73 -27.95 13.90
CA LEU A 41 24.83 -29.09 13.72
C LEU A 41 25.44 -30.21 12.85
N SER A 42 24.84 -31.41 12.89
CA SER A 42 25.19 -32.51 11.97
C SER A 42 24.85 -32.14 10.51
N PRO A 43 25.43 -32.80 9.49
CA PRO A 43 25.21 -32.46 8.08
C PRO A 43 23.73 -32.45 7.64
N GLN A 44 22.92 -33.39 8.15
CA GLN A 44 21.48 -33.49 7.84
C GLN A 44 20.66 -32.41 8.55
N GLU A 45 21.01 -32.09 9.80
CA GLU A 45 20.37 -31.03 10.57
C GLU A 45 20.73 -29.63 10.02
N LYS A 46 21.95 -29.48 9.47
CA LYS A 46 22.42 -28.27 8.78
C LYS A 46 21.57 -27.94 7.55
N GLU A 47 21.31 -28.94 6.70
CA GLU A 47 20.47 -28.75 5.52
C GLU A 47 19.07 -28.25 5.89
N SER A 48 18.44 -28.88 6.90
CA SER A 48 17.13 -28.48 7.40
C SER A 48 17.14 -27.07 8.00
N CYS A 49 18.19 -26.74 8.77
CA CYS A 49 18.38 -25.41 9.37
C CYS A 49 18.46 -24.31 8.31
N TYR A 50 19.34 -24.46 7.32
CA TYR A 50 19.49 -23.46 6.24
C TYR A 50 18.26 -23.37 5.32
N SER A 51 17.56 -24.48 5.07
CA SER A 51 16.29 -24.49 4.34
C SER A 51 15.20 -23.65 5.05
N ASN A 52 15.13 -23.76 6.39
CA ASN A 52 14.21 -22.94 7.17
C ASN A 52 14.57 -21.45 7.11
N VAL A 53 15.86 -21.10 7.28
CA VAL A 53 16.36 -19.72 7.16
C VAL A 53 15.99 -19.11 5.80
N TYR A 54 16.24 -19.84 4.70
CA TYR A 54 15.81 -19.44 3.36
C TYR A 54 14.32 -19.09 3.32
N SER A 55 13.47 -19.97 3.84
CA SER A 55 12.01 -19.78 3.78
C SER A 55 11.54 -18.54 4.55
N VAL A 56 12.20 -18.19 5.66
CA VAL A 56 11.86 -17.02 6.46
C VAL A 56 12.31 -15.74 5.78
N CYS A 57 13.55 -15.69 5.28
CA CYS A 57 14.07 -14.47 4.65
C CYS A 57 13.26 -14.15 3.36
N VAL A 58 12.83 -15.15 2.58
CA VAL A 58 11.91 -14.96 1.42
C VAL A 58 10.57 -14.37 1.86
N LYS A 59 9.91 -14.95 2.88
CA LYS A 59 8.62 -14.43 3.40
C LYS A 59 8.72 -12.98 3.85
N LYS A 60 9.87 -12.57 4.40
CA LYS A 60 10.10 -11.19 4.84
C LYS A 60 10.20 -10.23 3.64
N ILE A 61 10.92 -10.62 2.60
CA ILE A 61 11.01 -9.87 1.34
C ILE A 61 9.61 -9.69 0.73
N ASP A 62 8.83 -10.77 0.63
CA ASP A 62 7.46 -10.73 0.09
C ASP A 62 6.53 -9.83 0.93
N SER A 63 6.71 -9.84 2.26
CA SER A 63 5.99 -8.96 3.17
C SER A 63 6.30 -7.49 2.90
N TYR A 64 7.58 -7.13 2.70
CA TYR A 64 7.97 -5.76 2.37
C TYR A 64 7.43 -5.31 1.02
N VAL A 65 7.47 -6.17 -0.01
CA VAL A 65 6.88 -5.90 -1.32
C VAL A 65 5.38 -5.63 -1.20
N SER A 66 4.68 -6.44 -0.42
CA SER A 66 3.24 -6.28 -0.17
C SER A 66 2.91 -4.97 0.54
N GLN A 67 3.73 -4.57 1.52
CA GLN A 67 3.57 -3.29 2.23
C GLN A 67 3.82 -2.09 1.30
N ILE A 68 4.84 -2.14 0.43
CA ILE A 68 5.09 -1.10 -0.57
C ILE A 68 3.91 -0.97 -1.53
N LYS A 69 3.32 -2.09 -1.96
CA LYS A 69 2.12 -2.09 -2.80
C LYS A 69 0.95 -1.41 -2.08
N ALA A 70 0.74 -1.69 -0.80
CA ALA A 70 -0.31 -1.04 0.00
C ALA A 70 -0.10 0.48 0.09
N PHE A 71 1.13 0.95 0.32
CA PHE A 71 1.45 2.38 0.29
C PHE A 71 1.13 3.01 -1.07
N ASN A 72 1.54 2.37 -2.17
CA ASN A 72 1.27 2.88 -3.52
C ASN A 72 -0.23 3.03 -3.79
N SER A 73 -1.03 2.01 -3.47
CA SER A 73 -2.48 2.06 -3.64
C SER A 73 -3.13 3.14 -2.76
N SER A 74 -2.64 3.36 -1.54
CA SER A 74 -3.15 4.42 -0.65
C SER A 74 -2.84 5.83 -1.18
N ILE A 75 -1.64 6.04 -1.71
CA ILE A 75 -1.21 7.30 -2.33
C ILE A 75 -2.03 7.56 -3.60
N GLU A 76 -2.24 6.55 -4.44
CA GLU A 76 -3.06 6.64 -5.65
C GLU A 76 -4.51 7.00 -5.33
N LEU A 77 -5.12 6.33 -4.35
CA LEU A 77 -6.46 6.65 -3.87
C LEU A 77 -6.55 8.10 -3.35
N THR A 78 -5.52 8.56 -2.65
CA THR A 78 -5.46 9.93 -2.12
C THR A 78 -5.35 10.94 -3.25
N ASN A 79 -4.52 10.68 -4.26
CA ASN A 79 -4.41 11.51 -5.47
C ASN A 79 -5.74 11.57 -6.23
N PHE A 80 -6.45 10.45 -6.36
CA PHE A 80 -7.78 10.43 -6.98
C PHE A 80 -8.78 11.29 -6.21
N LYS A 81 -8.80 11.21 -4.88
CA LYS A 81 -9.65 12.06 -4.02
C LYS A 81 -9.30 13.54 -4.13
N ILE A 82 -8.02 13.88 -4.28
CA ILE A 82 -7.54 15.25 -4.51
C ILE A 82 -8.08 15.75 -5.85
N SER A 83 -7.88 14.98 -6.93
CA SER A 83 -8.37 15.35 -8.26
C SER A 83 -9.89 15.53 -8.29
N GLN A 84 -10.64 14.63 -7.63
CA GLN A 84 -12.09 14.77 -7.48
C GLN A 84 -12.47 16.07 -6.75
N THR A 85 -11.77 16.40 -5.66
CA THR A 85 -12.03 17.62 -4.88
C THR A 85 -11.69 18.88 -5.69
N GLU A 86 -10.59 18.86 -6.46
CA GLU A 86 -10.22 19.96 -7.37
C GLU A 86 -11.26 20.15 -8.48
N GLN A 87 -11.80 19.07 -9.06
CA GLN A 87 -12.91 19.15 -10.01
C GLN A 87 -14.18 19.74 -9.39
N GLN A 88 -14.53 19.32 -8.16
CA GLN A 88 -15.67 19.88 -7.44
C GLN A 88 -15.50 21.38 -7.18
N ILE A 89 -14.31 21.83 -6.79
CA ILE A 89 -13.98 23.25 -6.64
C ILE A 89 -14.11 23.98 -7.98
N GLY A 90 -13.62 23.39 -9.08
CA GLY A 90 -13.75 23.95 -10.43
C GLY A 90 -15.21 24.15 -10.86
N ASN A 91 -16.05 23.12 -10.70
CA ASN A 91 -17.47 23.19 -11.01
C ASN A 91 -18.17 24.27 -10.17
N LEU A 92 -17.89 24.30 -8.87
CA LEU A 92 -18.47 25.28 -7.95
C LEU A 92 -18.03 26.72 -8.29
N THR A 93 -16.79 26.90 -8.74
CA THR A 93 -16.28 28.18 -9.23
C THR A 93 -17.08 28.67 -10.44
N ASN A 94 -17.38 27.78 -11.39
CA ASN A 94 -18.19 28.09 -12.56
C ASN A 94 -19.65 28.41 -12.19
N GLU A 95 -20.24 27.66 -11.24
CA GLU A 95 -21.57 27.95 -10.72
C GLU A 95 -21.64 29.33 -10.05
N ILE A 96 -20.65 29.68 -9.22
CA ILE A 96 -20.57 30.99 -8.56
C ILE A 96 -20.45 32.11 -9.60
N ALA A 97 -19.65 31.91 -10.65
CA ALA A 97 -19.51 32.88 -11.75
C ALA A 97 -20.84 33.08 -12.49
N SER A 98 -21.54 31.98 -12.81
CA SER A 98 -22.87 32.02 -13.45
C SER A 98 -23.91 32.74 -12.60
N ILE A 99 -23.97 32.44 -11.30
CA ILE A 99 -24.87 33.12 -10.35
C ILE A 99 -24.51 34.61 -10.25
N SER A 100 -23.23 34.95 -10.25
CA SER A 100 -22.78 36.35 -10.21
C SER A 100 -23.26 37.12 -11.45
N GLY A 101 -23.12 36.56 -12.65
CA GLY A 101 -23.66 37.18 -13.86
C GLY A 101 -25.19 37.34 -13.85
N LYS A 102 -25.93 36.39 -13.25
CA LYS A 102 -27.39 36.55 -13.03
C LYS A 102 -27.71 37.68 -12.07
N ILE A 103 -26.94 37.82 -10.98
CA ILE A 103 -27.09 38.91 -10.01
C ILE A 103 -26.87 40.26 -10.70
N ASP A 104 -25.83 40.39 -11.53
CA ASP A 104 -25.52 41.64 -12.24
C ASP A 104 -26.66 42.04 -13.21
N ASN A 105 -27.23 41.07 -13.93
CA ASN A 105 -28.40 41.30 -14.78
C ASN A 105 -29.65 41.70 -13.98
N LEU A 106 -29.90 41.04 -12.85
CA LEU A 106 -31.01 41.37 -11.96
C LEU A 106 -30.83 42.75 -11.32
N GLU A 107 -29.60 43.14 -10.98
CA GLU A 107 -29.26 44.45 -10.46
C GLU A 107 -29.57 45.55 -11.48
N SER A 108 -29.09 45.40 -12.72
CA SER A 108 -29.40 46.33 -13.82
C SER A 108 -30.90 46.45 -14.09
N SER A 109 -31.61 45.31 -14.06
CA SER A 109 -33.06 45.26 -14.22
C SER A 109 -33.77 45.98 -13.08
N LEU A 110 -33.34 45.77 -11.83
CA LEU A 110 -33.88 46.45 -10.66
C LEU A 110 -33.66 47.96 -10.72
N THR A 111 -32.48 48.42 -11.13
CA THR A 111 -32.20 49.86 -11.31
C THR A 111 -33.15 50.46 -12.34
N THR A 112 -33.31 49.81 -13.49
CA THR A 112 -34.19 50.29 -14.56
C THR A 112 -35.65 50.32 -14.11
N LEU A 113 -36.15 49.23 -13.52
CA LEU A 113 -37.52 49.13 -13.05
C LEU A 113 -37.81 50.09 -11.89
N SER A 114 -36.85 50.32 -11.00
CA SER A 114 -36.97 51.29 -9.91
C SER A 114 -37.09 52.72 -10.44
N ASN A 115 -36.29 53.08 -11.45
CA ASN A 115 -36.38 54.40 -12.09
C ASN A 115 -37.74 54.60 -12.75
N VAL A 116 -38.22 53.61 -13.52
CA VAL A 116 -39.56 53.65 -14.15
C VAL A 116 -40.66 53.77 -13.10
N LEU A 117 -40.57 53.01 -12.01
CA LEU A 117 -41.55 53.07 -10.92
C LEU A 117 -41.54 54.44 -10.24
N ILE A 118 -40.37 55.03 -9.98
CA ILE A 118 -40.25 56.37 -9.39
C ILE A 118 -40.85 57.43 -10.31
N GLU A 119 -40.55 57.40 -11.62
CA GLU A 119 -41.14 58.34 -12.59
C GLU A 119 -42.67 58.22 -12.63
N ARG A 120 -43.21 57.00 -12.60
CA ARG A 120 -44.65 56.74 -12.56
C ARG A 120 -45.29 57.26 -11.26
N ILE A 121 -44.66 57.06 -10.11
CA ILE A 121 -45.14 57.60 -8.82
C ILE A 121 -45.18 59.12 -8.85
N ILE A 122 -44.13 59.78 -9.34
CA ILE A 122 -44.07 61.24 -9.47
C ILE A 122 -45.17 61.75 -10.42
N ALA A 123 -45.33 61.12 -11.58
CA ALA A 123 -46.36 61.49 -12.55
C ALA A 123 -47.78 61.29 -11.99
N SER A 124 -48.02 60.17 -11.28
CA SER A 124 -49.29 59.90 -10.61
C SER A 124 -49.58 60.94 -9.52
N TYR A 125 -48.58 61.34 -8.72
CA TYR A 125 -48.74 62.36 -7.69
C TYR A 125 -49.04 63.74 -8.28
N LYS A 126 -48.29 64.18 -9.30
CA LYS A 126 -48.57 65.44 -10.01
C LYS A 126 -49.99 65.44 -10.60
N ASN A 127 -50.40 64.31 -11.19
CA ASN A 127 -51.75 64.17 -11.72
C ASN A 127 -52.83 64.09 -10.64
N SER A 128 -52.58 63.49 -9.46
CA SER A 128 -53.59 63.46 -8.38
C SER A 128 -53.84 64.83 -7.77
N VAL A 129 -52.84 65.72 -7.79
CA VAL A 129 -52.98 67.10 -7.31
C VAL A 129 -53.80 67.97 -8.28
N HIS A 130 -53.80 67.66 -9.58
CA HIS A 130 -54.50 68.44 -10.61
C HIS A 130 -55.83 67.82 -11.10
N ASN A 131 -55.99 66.50 -11.05
CA ASN A 131 -57.25 65.80 -11.35
C ASN A 131 -58.06 65.58 -10.07
N ASN A 132 -58.78 66.62 -9.66
CA ASN A 132 -59.93 66.41 -8.79
C ASN A 132 -61.00 65.63 -9.59
N LEU A 133 -61.77 64.73 -8.96
CA LEU A 133 -62.88 64.01 -9.64
C LEU A 133 -63.79 64.98 -10.40
N GLY A 134 -63.94 66.21 -9.87
CA GLY A 134 -64.60 67.32 -10.55
C GLY A 134 -64.01 67.63 -11.93
N LEU A 135 -62.69 67.71 -12.11
CA LEU A 135 -62.09 68.08 -13.39
C LEU A 135 -62.34 67.02 -14.48
N LEU A 136 -62.37 65.73 -14.13
CA LEU A 136 -62.76 64.64 -15.03
C LEU A 136 -64.25 64.71 -15.43
N LEU A 137 -65.11 65.09 -14.49
CA LEU A 137 -66.55 65.23 -14.70
C LEU A 137 -66.92 66.53 -15.46
N PHE A 138 -66.18 67.62 -15.27
CA PHE A 138 -66.49 68.94 -15.85
C PHE A 138 -65.82 69.21 -17.20
N ASN A 139 -64.70 68.54 -17.52
CA ASN A 139 -63.96 68.77 -18.77
C ASN A 139 -64.32 67.77 -19.89
N SER A 140 -65.28 66.86 -19.64
CA SER A 140 -65.80 65.92 -20.65
C SER A 140 -67.12 66.44 -21.22
N SER A 141 -67.11 66.82 -22.50
CA SER A 141 -68.29 67.36 -23.19
C SER A 141 -69.38 66.30 -23.45
N LYS A 142 -69.07 65.00 -23.33
CA LYS A 142 -69.99 63.87 -23.58
C LYS A 142 -69.74 62.72 -22.59
N LEU A 143 -70.79 61.97 -22.24
CA LEU A 143 -70.70 60.76 -21.38
C LEU A 143 -69.73 59.70 -21.92
N TYR A 144 -69.60 59.60 -23.25
CA TYR A 144 -68.65 58.71 -23.90
C TYR A 144 -67.19 59.05 -23.54
N ASP A 145 -66.81 60.33 -23.58
CA ASP A 145 -65.45 60.78 -23.31
C ASP A 145 -65.06 60.52 -21.84
N LEU A 146 -66.01 60.72 -20.90
CA LEU A 146 -65.84 60.36 -19.49
C LEU A 146 -65.58 58.86 -19.31
N LEU A 147 -66.35 58.01 -19.98
CA LEU A 147 -66.24 56.55 -19.84
C LEU A 147 -64.93 56.02 -20.43
N VAL A 148 -64.46 56.61 -21.52
CA VAL A 148 -63.14 56.35 -22.12
C VAL A 148 -62.02 56.77 -21.16
N ASN A 149 -62.09 57.96 -20.57
CA ASN A 149 -61.09 58.44 -19.61
C ASN A 149 -61.02 57.58 -18.34
N LEU A 150 -62.16 57.15 -17.80
CA LEU A 150 -62.22 56.20 -16.68
C LEU A 150 -61.58 54.87 -17.03
N ARG A 151 -61.82 54.35 -18.24
CA ARG A 151 -61.19 53.11 -18.73
C ARG A 151 -59.67 53.27 -18.84
N TYR A 152 -59.17 54.41 -19.33
CA TYR A 152 -57.74 54.67 -19.38
C TYR A 152 -57.10 54.75 -17.99
N LEU A 153 -57.75 55.39 -17.01
CA LEU A 153 -57.27 55.41 -15.63
C LEU A 153 -57.16 54.00 -15.03
N GLN A 154 -58.14 53.13 -15.28
CA GLN A 154 -58.08 51.73 -14.86
C GLN A 154 -56.93 50.95 -15.53
N ILE A 155 -56.58 51.27 -16.78
CA ILE A 155 -55.44 50.66 -17.47
C ILE A 155 -54.13 51.13 -16.84
N VAL A 156 -54.01 52.44 -16.58
CA VAL A 156 -52.84 53.04 -15.91
C VAL A 156 -52.61 52.41 -14.53
N GLN A 157 -53.66 52.33 -13.69
CA GLN A 157 -53.56 51.75 -12.36
C GLN A 157 -53.14 50.26 -12.39
N ARG A 158 -53.69 49.47 -13.32
CA ARG A 158 -53.29 48.07 -13.49
C ARG A 158 -51.84 47.93 -13.93
N ASN A 159 -51.37 48.80 -14.82
CA ASN A 159 -49.97 48.80 -15.23
C ASN A 159 -49.04 49.21 -14.07
N ASP A 160 -49.42 50.17 -13.23
CA ASP A 160 -48.64 50.54 -12.03
C ASP A 160 -48.52 49.39 -11.03
N GLN A 161 -49.63 48.72 -10.74
CA GLN A 161 -49.63 47.52 -9.89
C GLN A 161 -48.75 46.42 -10.49
N LYS A 162 -48.77 46.25 -11.82
CA LYS A 162 -47.90 45.29 -12.51
C LYS A 162 -46.42 45.66 -12.39
N ILE A 163 -46.04 46.93 -12.54
CA ILE A 163 -44.65 47.38 -12.38
C ILE A 163 -44.19 47.14 -10.95
N LEU A 164 -45.01 47.49 -9.95
CA LEU A 164 -44.70 47.25 -8.54
C LEU A 164 -44.47 45.76 -8.27
N PHE A 165 -45.35 44.89 -8.79
CA PHE A 165 -45.20 43.44 -8.67
C PHE A 165 -43.92 42.93 -9.33
N ILE A 166 -43.56 43.43 -10.52
CA ILE A 166 -42.32 43.04 -11.23
C ILE A 166 -41.09 43.50 -10.44
N VAL A 167 -41.10 44.71 -9.87
CA VAL A 167 -40.01 45.21 -9.00
C VAL A 167 -39.85 44.31 -7.77
N GLU A 168 -40.95 44.03 -7.06
CA GLU A 168 -40.95 43.20 -5.85
C GLU A 168 -40.39 41.80 -6.13
N THR A 169 -40.91 41.14 -7.18
CA THR A 169 -40.45 39.80 -7.58
C THR A 169 -38.99 39.78 -8.03
N THR A 170 -38.55 40.78 -8.79
CA THR A 170 -37.13 40.89 -9.19
C THR A 170 -36.23 41.10 -7.99
N LYS A 171 -36.66 41.87 -6.98
CA LYS A 171 -35.93 42.12 -5.74
C LYS A 171 -35.80 40.85 -4.89
N ILE A 172 -36.87 40.06 -4.80
CA ILE A 172 -36.85 38.75 -4.14
C ILE A 172 -35.84 37.83 -4.85
N ASN A 173 -35.95 37.66 -6.18
CA ASN A 173 -35.03 36.84 -6.96
C ASN A 173 -33.56 37.27 -6.79
N TYR A 174 -33.29 38.57 -6.85
CA TYR A 174 -31.94 39.11 -6.62
C TYR A 174 -31.39 38.75 -5.24
N THR A 175 -32.22 38.86 -4.20
CA THR A 175 -31.83 38.55 -2.81
C THR A 175 -31.58 37.06 -2.64
N GLU A 176 -32.43 36.20 -3.21
CA GLU A 176 -32.26 34.74 -3.20
C GLU A 176 -30.99 34.31 -3.93
N GLN A 177 -30.70 34.87 -5.12
CA GLN A 177 -29.46 34.57 -5.85
C GLN A 177 -28.22 35.03 -5.07
N LYS A 178 -28.28 36.19 -4.41
CA LYS A 178 -27.20 36.66 -3.53
C LYS A 178 -26.95 35.70 -2.36
N GLN A 179 -28.01 35.21 -1.71
CA GLN A 179 -27.89 34.24 -0.63
C GLN A 179 -27.33 32.90 -1.12
N LEU A 180 -27.82 32.41 -2.27
CA LEU A 180 -27.31 31.17 -2.87
C LEU A 180 -25.83 31.28 -3.22
N ARG A 181 -25.38 32.41 -3.78
CA ARG A 181 -23.95 32.67 -4.05
C ARG A 181 -23.11 32.58 -2.78
N GLU A 182 -23.60 33.14 -1.68
CA GLU A 182 -22.89 33.12 -0.40
C GLU A 182 -22.77 31.70 0.17
N GLN A 183 -23.85 30.92 0.11
CA GLN A 183 -23.82 29.50 0.48
C GLN A 183 -22.80 28.72 -0.36
N LYS A 184 -22.77 28.96 -1.67
CA LYS A 184 -21.82 28.32 -2.59
C LYS A 184 -20.37 28.72 -2.31
N LYS A 185 -20.11 29.97 -1.91
CA LYS A 185 -18.78 30.41 -1.46
C LYS A 185 -18.34 29.69 -0.18
N GLN A 186 -19.24 29.50 0.78
CA GLN A 186 -18.95 28.74 1.99
C GLN A 186 -18.66 27.26 1.69
N GLU A 187 -19.43 26.65 0.79
CA GLU A 187 -19.15 25.30 0.29
C GLU A 187 -17.76 25.21 -0.37
N GLN A 188 -17.38 26.24 -1.14
CA GLN A 188 -16.08 26.30 -1.81
C GLN A 188 -14.92 26.38 -0.80
N GLU A 189 -15.06 27.22 0.23
CA GLU A 189 -14.08 27.33 1.31
C GLU A 189 -13.91 26.00 2.07
N GLN A 190 -15.02 25.29 2.34
CA GLN A 190 -14.97 23.96 2.96
C GLN A 190 -14.21 22.95 2.09
N LEU A 191 -14.44 22.96 0.78
CA LEU A 191 -13.70 22.10 -0.16
C LEU A 191 -12.22 22.47 -0.25
N GLN A 192 -11.87 23.76 -0.19
CA GLN A 192 -10.48 24.22 -0.15
C GLN A 192 -9.76 23.75 1.12
N ASN A 193 -10.42 23.84 2.28
CA ASN A 193 -9.88 23.31 3.54
C ASN A 193 -9.69 21.79 3.49
N LYS A 194 -10.66 21.07 2.91
CA LYS A 194 -10.54 19.62 2.67
C LYS A 194 -9.37 19.28 1.74
N LEU A 195 -9.19 20.04 0.66
CA LEU A 195 -8.09 19.87 -0.28
C LEU A 195 -6.73 20.09 0.40
N ALA A 196 -6.61 21.13 1.22
CA ALA A 196 -5.39 21.40 1.99
C ALA A 196 -5.06 20.23 2.94
N ALA A 197 -6.05 19.73 3.68
CA ALA A 197 -5.88 18.58 4.56
C ALA A 197 -5.47 17.30 3.79
N GLN A 198 -6.07 17.06 2.61
CA GLN A 198 -5.69 15.93 1.75
C GLN A 198 -4.25 16.04 1.24
N LYS A 199 -3.78 17.24 0.88
CA LYS A 199 -2.39 17.46 0.43
C LYS A 199 -1.39 17.22 1.56
N VAL A 200 -1.67 17.70 2.76
CA VAL A 200 -0.85 17.41 3.96
C VAL A 200 -0.81 15.90 4.24
N TYR A 201 -1.95 15.22 4.16
CA TYR A 201 -2.02 13.77 4.37
C TYR A 201 -1.25 12.99 3.29
N LEU A 202 -1.35 13.39 2.02
CA LEU A 202 -0.56 12.81 0.93
C LEU A 202 0.94 12.95 1.16
N ASP A 203 1.39 14.12 1.60
CA ASP A 203 2.81 14.36 1.90
C ASP A 203 3.28 13.51 3.07
N GLN A 204 2.43 13.30 4.08
CA GLN A 204 2.74 12.36 5.16
C GLN A 204 2.86 10.92 4.65
N GLN A 205 1.92 10.45 3.82
CA GLN A 205 2.01 9.11 3.24
C GLN A 205 3.29 8.89 2.42
N LYS A 206 3.72 9.92 1.66
CA LYS A 206 4.99 9.87 0.91
C LYS A 206 6.19 9.76 1.85
N LYS A 207 6.23 10.57 2.91
CA LYS A 207 7.29 10.51 3.93
C LYS A 207 7.32 9.16 4.65
N ASP A 208 6.16 8.61 5.02
CA ASP A 208 6.07 7.31 5.68
C ASP A 208 6.58 6.19 4.76
N LYS A 209 6.21 6.24 3.47
CA LYS A 209 6.73 5.32 2.45
C LYS A 209 8.24 5.47 2.27
N GLU A 210 8.77 6.69 2.22
CA GLU A 210 10.21 6.93 2.08
C GLU A 210 10.99 6.42 3.31
N ALA A 211 10.50 6.68 4.52
CA ALA A 211 11.06 6.16 5.76
C ALA A 211 11.04 4.62 5.78
N PHE A 212 9.91 4.02 5.37
CA PHE A 212 9.80 2.57 5.23
C PHE A 212 10.78 2.01 4.19
N LEU A 213 10.94 2.67 3.04
CA LEU A 213 11.91 2.28 2.01
C LEU A 213 13.36 2.41 2.48
N ALA A 214 13.69 3.41 3.28
CA ALA A 214 15.03 3.56 3.85
C ALA A 214 15.36 2.40 4.81
N ILE A 215 14.43 2.06 5.69
CA ILE A 215 14.57 0.92 6.63
C ILE A 215 14.62 -0.39 5.85
N THR A 216 13.71 -0.58 4.89
CA THR A 216 13.63 -1.84 4.14
C THR A 216 14.74 -2.02 3.12
N ARG A 217 15.33 -0.97 2.53
CA ARG A 217 16.50 -1.14 1.62
C ARG A 217 17.71 -1.67 2.35
N ASN A 218 18.07 -1.04 3.48
CA ASN A 218 19.17 -1.49 4.32
C ASN A 218 18.95 -2.95 4.75
N ASN A 219 17.74 -3.26 5.23
CA ASN A 219 17.41 -4.60 5.64
C ASN A 219 17.33 -5.57 4.44
N ALA A 220 16.82 -5.18 3.28
CA ALA A 220 16.67 -6.04 2.11
C ALA A 220 18.01 -6.44 1.50
N GLU A 221 18.99 -5.52 1.45
CA GLU A 221 20.36 -5.86 1.06
C GLU A 221 20.98 -6.87 2.02
N GLU A 222 20.76 -6.67 3.32
CA GLU A 222 21.18 -7.59 4.35
C GLU A 222 20.48 -8.96 4.22
N TYR A 223 19.15 -9.00 4.07
CA TYR A 223 18.37 -10.22 3.85
C TYR A 223 18.79 -10.94 2.56
N LYS A 224 19.10 -10.20 1.49
CA LYS A 224 19.56 -10.76 0.22
C LYS A 224 20.94 -11.38 0.35
N LYS A 225 21.88 -10.71 1.01
CA LYS A 225 23.20 -11.27 1.30
C LYS A 225 23.08 -12.58 2.09
N ARG A 226 22.25 -12.59 3.15
CA ARG A 226 22.01 -13.77 4.00
C ARG A 226 21.32 -14.91 3.24
N TYR A 227 20.43 -14.56 2.31
CA TYR A 227 19.80 -15.50 1.40
C TYR A 227 20.82 -16.16 0.46
N ASP A 228 21.70 -15.35 -0.15
CA ASP A 228 22.74 -15.83 -1.06
C ASP A 228 23.73 -16.75 -0.31
N GLU A 229 24.11 -16.40 0.93
CA GLU A 229 24.93 -17.21 1.82
C GLU A 229 24.28 -18.57 2.18
N ALA A 230 23.01 -18.55 2.62
CA ALA A 230 22.29 -19.78 2.98
C ALA A 230 22.13 -20.75 1.80
N ILE A 231 21.95 -20.23 0.57
CA ILE A 231 21.88 -21.05 -0.64
C ILE A 231 23.24 -21.64 -1.00
N ALA A 232 24.31 -20.86 -0.93
CA ALA A 232 25.65 -21.35 -1.23
C ALA A 232 26.05 -22.50 -0.29
N GLU A 233 25.77 -22.37 1.01
CA GLU A 233 25.99 -23.42 2.01
C GLU A 233 25.12 -24.65 1.74
N LEU A 234 23.82 -24.46 1.44
CA LEU A 234 22.92 -25.55 1.09
C LEU A 234 23.40 -26.33 -0.16
N GLN A 235 23.90 -25.62 -1.17
CA GLN A 235 24.45 -26.24 -2.38
C GLN A 235 25.74 -27.00 -2.09
N ALA A 236 26.63 -26.44 -1.26
CA ALA A 236 27.85 -27.10 -0.83
C ALA A 236 27.56 -28.40 -0.07
N LEU A 237 26.62 -28.39 0.88
CA LEU A 237 26.20 -29.58 1.64
C LEU A 237 25.64 -30.68 0.72
N LYS A 238 24.76 -30.31 -0.21
CA LYS A 238 24.21 -31.24 -1.21
C LYS A 238 25.27 -31.85 -2.11
N SER A 239 26.29 -31.09 -2.49
CA SER A 239 27.40 -31.60 -3.31
C SER A 239 28.24 -32.65 -2.57
N ILE A 240 28.46 -32.48 -1.25
CA ILE A 240 29.16 -33.45 -0.40
C ILE A 240 28.33 -34.74 -0.26
N GLN A 241 27.02 -34.62 -0.03
CA GLN A 241 26.12 -35.78 0.09
C GLN A 241 26.02 -36.59 -1.21
N ALA A 242 26.11 -35.93 -2.37
CA ALA A 242 26.10 -36.57 -3.69
C ALA A 242 27.46 -37.19 -4.09
N GLY A 243 28.45 -37.26 -3.18
CA GLY A 243 29.78 -37.79 -3.47
C GLY A 243 30.67 -36.88 -4.33
N GLY A 244 30.28 -35.61 -4.50
CA GLY A 244 30.99 -34.60 -5.31
C GLY A 244 32.19 -33.97 -4.63
N GLY A 245 32.89 -34.69 -3.76
CA GLY A 245 34.17 -34.25 -3.20
C GLY A 245 35.28 -34.39 -4.26
N ASN A 246 36.16 -33.40 -4.36
CA ASN A 246 37.40 -33.58 -5.14
C ASN A 246 38.31 -34.56 -4.41
N VAL A 247 38.39 -35.80 -4.90
CA VAL A 247 39.41 -36.76 -4.48
C VAL A 247 40.75 -36.29 -5.03
N VAL A 248 41.59 -35.73 -4.17
CA VAL A 248 42.94 -35.30 -4.53
C VAL A 248 43.90 -36.46 -4.31
N SER A 249 44.62 -36.88 -5.37
CA SER A 249 45.72 -37.84 -5.23
C SER A 249 46.86 -37.20 -4.46
N VAL A 250 47.13 -37.69 -3.25
CA VAL A 250 48.18 -37.18 -2.36
C VAL A 250 49.57 -37.79 -2.63
N GLY A 251 49.73 -38.45 -3.78
CA GLY A 251 50.97 -39.12 -4.19
C GLY A 251 51.05 -40.59 -3.75
N PRO A 252 52.11 -41.32 -4.18
CA PRO A 252 52.30 -42.72 -3.80
C PRO A 252 52.69 -42.82 -2.31
N VAL A 253 52.12 -43.80 -1.62
CA VAL A 253 52.45 -44.17 -0.24
C VAL A 253 53.30 -45.44 -0.22
N LYS A 254 54.15 -45.60 0.79
CA LYS A 254 54.93 -46.82 1.01
C LYS A 254 54.20 -47.71 2.01
N THR A 255 54.46 -49.02 1.93
CA THR A 255 54.00 -49.96 2.96
C THR A 255 54.49 -49.50 4.34
N GLY A 256 53.56 -49.39 5.30
CA GLY A 256 53.82 -48.90 6.66
C GLY A 256 53.47 -47.43 6.88
N ASP A 257 53.23 -46.64 5.82
CA ASP A 257 52.76 -45.26 5.98
C ASP A 257 51.34 -45.23 6.55
N THR A 258 51.11 -44.37 7.55
CA THR A 258 49.75 -44.13 8.07
C THR A 258 48.96 -43.30 7.09
N ILE A 259 47.98 -43.92 6.43
CA ILE A 259 47.10 -43.26 5.42
C ILE A 259 45.74 -42.85 5.98
N GLY A 260 45.44 -43.21 7.23
CA GLY A 260 44.18 -42.88 7.89
C GLY A 260 44.08 -43.46 9.29
N TYR A 261 43.05 -43.04 10.01
CA TYR A 261 42.69 -43.58 11.32
C TYR A 261 41.24 -44.07 11.28
N MET A 262 40.96 -45.20 11.93
CA MET A 262 39.58 -45.61 12.15
C MET A 262 38.99 -44.77 13.29
N ILE A 263 37.80 -44.22 13.07
CA ILE A 263 37.08 -43.51 14.14
C ILE A 263 36.56 -44.53 15.16
N SER A 264 36.61 -44.19 16.44
CA SER A 264 36.02 -45.02 17.48
C SER A 264 34.51 -44.79 17.57
N GLY A 265 33.71 -45.82 17.33
CA GLY A 265 32.26 -45.79 17.43
C GLY A 265 31.54 -45.64 16.09
N ASN A 266 30.27 -45.25 16.15
CA ASN A 266 29.37 -45.20 14.99
C ASN A 266 29.72 -44.05 14.02
N SER A 267 29.43 -44.25 12.74
CA SER A 267 29.50 -43.21 11.70
C SER A 267 28.11 -42.94 11.11
N ALA A 268 27.98 -41.91 10.26
CA ALA A 268 26.71 -41.58 9.61
C ALA A 268 26.13 -42.72 8.73
N CYS A 269 26.93 -43.71 8.36
CA CYS A 269 26.52 -44.83 7.50
C CYS A 269 26.89 -46.22 8.06
N SER A 270 27.29 -46.33 9.33
CA SER A 270 27.67 -47.62 9.93
C SER A 270 27.55 -47.65 11.45
N SER A 271 27.20 -48.82 11.97
CA SER A 271 26.90 -49.07 13.39
C SER A 271 28.11 -49.29 14.28
N GLY A 272 29.35 -49.19 13.77
CA GLY A 272 30.56 -49.34 14.57
C GLY A 272 31.85 -48.95 13.85
N THR A 273 32.97 -49.11 14.54
CA THR A 273 34.32 -48.91 14.01
C THR A 273 34.59 -49.91 12.89
N HIS A 274 34.78 -49.43 11.66
CA HIS A 274 35.02 -50.29 10.50
C HIS A 274 35.84 -49.53 9.44
N LEU A 275 36.46 -50.29 8.55
CA LEU A 275 37.18 -49.79 7.38
C LEU A 275 36.77 -50.63 6.16
N HIS A 276 36.53 -49.96 5.03
CA HIS A 276 36.36 -50.62 3.74
C HIS A 276 37.71 -50.77 3.08
N PHE A 277 38.05 -52.00 2.71
CA PHE A 277 39.29 -52.33 2.01
C PHE A 277 38.98 -52.97 0.67
N GLU A 278 39.63 -52.47 -0.38
CA GLU A 278 39.48 -52.96 -1.74
C GLU A 278 40.86 -53.06 -2.38
N VAL A 279 41.08 -54.13 -3.15
CA VAL A 279 42.26 -54.26 -4.02
C VAL A 279 41.81 -54.12 -5.46
N GLN A 280 42.46 -53.22 -6.19
CA GLN A 280 42.28 -53.08 -7.63
C GLN A 280 43.56 -53.48 -8.36
N LYS A 281 43.41 -54.28 -9.41
CA LYS A 281 44.50 -54.64 -10.32
C LYS A 281 44.09 -54.29 -11.74
N ASN A 282 44.89 -53.46 -12.41
CA ASN A 282 44.62 -52.98 -13.77
C ASN A 282 43.22 -52.37 -13.94
N GLY A 283 42.74 -51.63 -12.94
CA GLY A 283 41.43 -50.97 -12.95
C GLY A 283 40.23 -51.89 -12.70
N SER A 284 40.46 -53.16 -12.34
CA SER A 284 39.39 -54.09 -11.94
C SER A 284 39.51 -54.46 -10.47
N VAL A 285 38.36 -54.53 -9.78
CA VAL A 285 38.27 -55.01 -8.39
C VAL A 285 38.61 -56.49 -8.35
N VAL A 286 39.49 -56.87 -7.43
CA VAL A 286 39.90 -58.27 -7.19
C VAL A 286 39.69 -58.63 -5.73
N ASP A 287 39.48 -59.92 -5.46
CA ASP A 287 39.32 -60.44 -4.10
C ASP A 287 40.59 -60.14 -3.26
N PRO A 288 40.47 -59.35 -2.18
CA PRO A 288 41.59 -59.04 -1.29
C PRO A 288 42.19 -60.26 -0.58
N SER A 289 41.42 -61.34 -0.42
CA SER A 289 41.84 -62.56 0.30
C SER A 289 43.10 -63.19 -0.30
N ALA A 290 43.30 -63.05 -1.61
CA ALA A 290 44.50 -63.55 -2.30
C ALA A 290 45.79 -62.79 -1.95
N TYR A 291 45.68 -61.62 -1.32
CA TYR A 291 46.81 -60.74 -1.04
C TYR A 291 47.12 -60.65 0.45
N LEU A 292 46.12 -60.74 1.33
CA LEU A 292 46.28 -60.56 2.77
C LEU A 292 46.86 -61.81 3.45
N LYS A 293 47.75 -61.59 4.42
CA LYS A 293 48.30 -62.65 5.29
C LYS A 293 47.21 -63.31 6.12
N ASN A 294 47.39 -64.59 6.42
CA ASN A 294 46.53 -65.29 7.36
C ASN A 294 46.61 -64.67 8.77
N THR A 295 45.45 -64.47 9.41
CA THR A 295 45.33 -63.89 10.76
C THR A 295 44.14 -64.51 11.50
N SER A 296 44.01 -64.24 12.79
CA SER A 296 42.81 -64.57 13.56
C SER A 296 41.71 -63.56 13.25
N TYR A 297 40.55 -64.04 12.79
CA TYR A 297 39.37 -63.21 12.54
C TYR A 297 38.11 -63.93 13.02
N SER A 298 37.10 -63.16 13.39
CA SER A 298 35.76 -63.66 13.72
C SER A 298 34.72 -62.93 12.88
N TYR A 299 33.63 -63.63 12.59
CA TYR A 299 32.44 -63.01 12.03
C TYR A 299 31.46 -62.73 13.17
N ASP A 300 30.94 -61.52 13.22
CA ASP A 300 29.87 -61.13 14.16
C ASP A 300 28.46 -61.48 13.61
N TYR A 301 28.40 -62.41 12.66
CA TYR A 301 27.16 -62.86 12.03
C TYR A 301 27.18 -64.37 11.77
N ASP A 302 26.00 -64.96 11.60
CA ASP A 302 25.85 -66.38 11.32
C ASP A 302 26.43 -66.74 9.94
N THR A 303 27.61 -67.34 9.95
CA THR A 303 28.33 -67.75 8.73
C THR A 303 27.63 -68.87 7.96
N SER A 304 26.56 -69.47 8.48
CA SER A 304 25.75 -70.46 7.75
C SER A 304 24.80 -69.83 6.72
N LEU A 305 24.58 -68.52 6.79
CA LEU A 305 23.61 -67.78 5.97
C LEU A 305 24.23 -67.00 4.80
N ILE A 306 25.56 -66.88 4.73
CA ILE A 306 26.28 -66.08 3.72
C ILE A 306 27.50 -66.88 3.21
N SER A 307 27.68 -66.98 1.89
CA SER A 307 28.74 -67.75 1.23
C SER A 307 30.11 -67.05 1.20
N ASP A 308 30.15 -65.75 1.44
CA ASP A 308 31.32 -64.91 1.21
C ASP A 308 32.25 -64.98 2.42
N ARG A 309 33.09 -66.01 2.43
CA ARG A 309 34.08 -66.23 3.47
C ARG A 309 35.42 -65.65 3.02
N ILE A 310 35.96 -64.73 3.80
CA ILE A 310 37.35 -64.31 3.68
C ILE A 310 38.23 -65.54 3.92
N SER A 311 39.16 -65.80 3.01
CA SER A 311 40.14 -66.90 3.11
C SER A 311 41.54 -66.37 2.77
N PRO A 312 42.17 -65.63 3.71
CA PRO A 312 43.44 -64.96 3.45
C PRO A 312 44.55 -65.98 3.19
N ASN A 313 45.20 -65.88 2.02
CA ASN A 313 46.28 -66.79 1.61
C ASN A 313 47.49 -66.08 1.01
N GLY A 314 47.53 -64.75 1.11
CA GLY A 314 48.60 -63.92 0.57
C GLY A 314 49.69 -63.58 1.59
N SER A 315 50.44 -62.53 1.28
CA SER A 315 51.64 -62.12 2.01
C SER A 315 51.67 -60.64 2.42
N TRP A 316 50.58 -59.89 2.22
CA TRP A 316 50.45 -58.50 2.62
C TRP A 316 49.97 -58.39 4.06
N ASP A 317 50.55 -57.46 4.81
CA ASP A 317 50.04 -57.10 6.12
C ASP A 317 48.63 -56.49 5.99
N TRP A 318 47.81 -56.69 7.02
CA TRP A 318 46.48 -56.10 7.07
C TRP A 318 46.60 -54.57 7.16
N PRO A 319 45.68 -53.81 6.53
CA PRO A 319 45.72 -52.34 6.53
C PRO A 319 45.30 -51.74 7.88
N VAL A 320 45.17 -52.56 8.92
CA VAL A 320 44.83 -52.20 10.28
C VAL A 320 45.87 -52.81 11.22
N ASN A 321 46.28 -52.03 12.22
CA ASN A 321 47.12 -52.53 13.30
C ASN A 321 46.20 -53.05 14.41
N ASP A 322 46.54 -54.21 14.99
CA ASP A 322 45.89 -54.76 16.17
C ASP A 322 46.19 -53.95 17.45
#